data_AF-A0A0S8BU21-F1
#
_entry.id   AF-A0A0S8BU21-F1
#
_cell.length_a   1.000
_cell.length_b   1.000
_cell.length_c   1.000
_cell.angle_alpha   90.00
_cell.angle_beta   90.00
_cell.angle_gamma   90.00
#
_symmetry.space_group_name_H-M   'P 1'
#
loop_
_entity.id
_entity.type
_entity.pdbx_description
1 polymer ?
#
loop_
_entity_poly.entity_id
_entity_poly.type
_entity_poly.pdbx_seq_one_letter_code
_entity_poly.pdbx_strand_id
1 'polypeptide(L)'
;MTRPLIAALLAHLDGQTPREAALQAYRDAENRHGIHIHDDHDARVAPGAFKPHMPISEERVRTLTRSWEQFDRALEPLGRAAERELVIRTLGPFISDTGLWVAGADLAEDHLFIFRSGEVGSWTAEQWDHHLANWAAVAQYQGRDDWTAERIVEQVRKAPRYRDWTTLLRSLITEARGGPVRA
;
A
#
# COMPACT_ATOMS: atom_id res chain seq x y z
N MET A 1 -20.16 4.66 0.19
CA MET A 1 -19.53 5.05 -1.10
C MET A 1 -18.78 3.85 -1.63
N THR A 2 -19.08 3.42 -2.84
CA THR A 2 -18.40 2.29 -3.50
C THR A 2 -16.99 2.71 -3.86
N ARG A 3 -15.98 1.97 -3.38
CA ARG A 3 -14.57 2.30 -3.63
C ARG A 3 -14.22 1.89 -5.07
N PRO A 4 -13.75 2.81 -5.93
CA PRO A 4 -13.64 2.55 -7.37
C PRO A 4 -12.80 1.33 -7.71
N LEU A 5 -11.66 1.14 -7.03
CA LEU A 5 -10.80 -0.02 -7.26
C LEU A 5 -11.51 -1.33 -6.91
N ILE A 6 -12.02 -1.46 -5.67
CA ILE A 6 -12.74 -2.68 -5.25
C ILE A 6 -13.91 -2.99 -6.19
N ALA A 7 -14.66 -1.97 -6.63
CA ALA A 7 -15.75 -2.17 -7.59
C ALA A 7 -15.25 -2.76 -8.91
N ALA A 8 -14.13 -2.26 -9.44
CA ALA A 8 -13.50 -2.80 -10.66
C ALA A 8 -12.98 -4.23 -10.47
N LEU A 9 -12.38 -4.53 -9.30
CA LEU A 9 -11.92 -5.88 -8.97
C LEU A 9 -13.10 -6.87 -8.93
N LEU A 10 -14.19 -6.50 -8.24
CA LEU A 10 -15.38 -7.34 -8.13
C LEU A 10 -16.07 -7.53 -9.49
N ALA A 11 -16.19 -6.46 -10.29
CA ALA A 11 -16.75 -6.55 -11.64
C ALA A 11 -15.95 -7.50 -12.55
N HIS A 12 -14.61 -7.52 -12.43
CA HIS A 12 -13.79 -8.50 -13.12
C HIS A 12 -14.03 -9.93 -12.63
N LEU A 13 -14.06 -10.12 -11.30
CA LEU A 13 -14.32 -11.43 -10.70
C LEU A 13 -15.74 -11.95 -10.97
N ASP A 14 -16.68 -11.09 -11.33
CA ASP A 14 -18.03 -11.43 -11.78
C ASP A 14 -18.13 -11.63 -13.30
N GLY A 15 -17.03 -11.48 -14.03
CA GLY A 15 -16.99 -11.61 -15.49
C GLY A 15 -17.65 -10.46 -16.25
N GLN A 16 -17.93 -9.34 -15.57
CA GLN A 16 -18.59 -8.18 -16.15
C GLN A 16 -17.61 -7.27 -16.90
N THR A 17 -16.34 -7.28 -16.48
CA THR A 17 -15.28 -6.47 -17.09
C THR A 17 -14.02 -7.29 -17.34
N PRO A 18 -13.23 -6.96 -18.38
CA PRO A 18 -11.94 -7.59 -18.63
C PRO A 18 -10.93 -7.27 -17.52
N ARG A 19 -9.88 -8.09 -17.40
CA ARG A 19 -8.82 -7.92 -16.39
C ARG A 19 -8.09 -6.59 -16.55
N GLU A 20 -7.89 -6.16 -17.79
CA GLU A 20 -7.24 -4.91 -18.16
C GLU A 20 -7.95 -3.69 -17.56
N ALA A 21 -9.27 -3.75 -17.40
CA ALA A 21 -10.02 -2.67 -16.74
C ALA A 21 -9.68 -2.58 -15.24
N ALA A 22 -9.52 -3.72 -14.57
CA ALA A 22 -9.08 -3.79 -13.18
C ALA A 22 -7.62 -3.32 -13.01
N LEU A 23 -6.73 -3.72 -13.93
CA LEU A 23 -5.35 -3.23 -13.96
C LEU A 23 -5.27 -1.72 -14.16
N GLN A 24 -6.07 -1.18 -15.09
CA GLN A 24 -6.11 0.26 -15.34
C GLN A 24 -6.65 1.02 -14.13
N ALA A 25 -7.72 0.52 -13.50
CA ALA A 25 -8.25 1.11 -12.27
C ALA A 25 -7.20 1.15 -11.14
N TYR A 26 -6.37 0.10 -11.02
CA TYR A 26 -5.25 0.07 -10.09
C TYR A 26 -4.18 1.13 -10.42
N ARG A 27 -3.72 1.18 -11.68
CA ARG A 27 -2.74 2.18 -12.14
C ARG A 27 -3.23 3.61 -11.97
N ASP A 28 -4.51 3.86 -12.24
CA ASP A 28 -5.12 5.18 -12.06
C ASP A 28 -5.12 5.59 -10.59
N ALA A 29 -5.33 4.66 -9.66
CA ALA A 29 -5.25 4.94 -8.23
C ALA A 29 -3.81 5.26 -7.79
N GLU A 30 -2.82 4.46 -8.21
CA GLU A 30 -1.40 4.75 -7.97
C GLU A 30 -1.01 6.14 -8.50
N ASN A 31 -1.36 6.43 -9.76
CA ASN A 31 -1.05 7.71 -10.41
C ASN A 31 -1.78 8.89 -9.74
N ARG A 32 -3.02 8.71 -9.30
CA ARG A 32 -3.79 9.77 -8.63
C ARG A 32 -3.11 10.18 -7.32
N HIS A 33 -2.66 9.21 -6.53
CA HIS A 33 -2.09 9.46 -5.21
C HIS A 33 -0.56 9.58 -5.22
N GLY A 34 0.10 9.29 -6.34
CA GLY A 34 1.55 9.34 -6.44
C GLY A 34 2.22 8.29 -5.57
N ILE A 35 1.68 7.07 -5.56
CA ILE A 35 2.23 5.92 -4.83
C ILE A 35 2.42 4.78 -5.81
N HIS A 36 3.62 4.21 -5.85
CA HIS A 36 3.91 2.99 -6.58
C HIS A 36 4.23 1.87 -5.60
N ILE A 37 3.48 0.77 -5.71
CA ILE A 37 3.72 -0.43 -4.91
C ILE A 37 4.58 -1.39 -5.72
N HIS A 38 5.58 -1.97 -5.07
CA HIS A 38 6.50 -2.95 -5.65
C HIS A 38 6.52 -4.21 -4.77
N ASP A 39 6.52 -5.37 -5.40
CA ASP A 39 6.65 -6.68 -4.76
C ASP A 39 8.11 -7.04 -4.43
N ASP A 40 8.30 -8.15 -3.72
CA ASP A 40 9.59 -8.80 -3.46
C ASP A 40 10.51 -8.00 -2.52
N HIS A 41 9.95 -7.60 -1.39
CA HIS A 41 10.66 -6.89 -0.32
C HIS A 41 10.59 -7.66 1.02
N ASP A 42 11.65 -7.55 1.83
CA ASP A 42 11.62 -7.98 3.24
C ASP A 42 11.52 -6.74 4.14
N ALA A 43 10.32 -6.48 4.66
CA ALA A 43 10.04 -5.33 5.52
C ALA A 43 10.90 -5.28 6.79
N ARG A 44 11.49 -6.41 7.22
CA ARG A 44 12.36 -6.48 8.40
C ARG A 44 13.73 -5.86 8.17
N VAL A 45 14.14 -5.70 6.91
CA VAL A 45 15.43 -5.09 6.56
C VAL A 45 15.46 -3.62 6.95
N ALA A 46 14.38 -2.89 6.68
CA ALA A 46 14.30 -1.44 6.92
C ALA A 46 12.86 -0.99 7.21
N PRO A 47 12.36 -1.15 8.45
CA PRO A 47 11.01 -0.73 8.81
C PRO A 47 10.91 0.79 9.01
N GLY A 48 9.88 1.41 8.46
CA GLY A 48 9.59 2.84 8.49
C GLY A 48 9.57 3.51 7.11
N ALA A 49 9.53 4.84 7.12
CA ALA A 49 9.68 5.67 5.94
C ALA A 49 11.07 6.30 5.87
N PHE A 50 11.60 6.46 4.65
CA PHE A 50 12.96 6.92 4.39
C PHE A 50 12.98 7.93 3.25
N LYS A 51 13.93 8.86 3.27
CA LYS A 51 14.19 9.78 2.16
C LYS A 51 15.59 9.55 1.59
N PRO A 52 15.78 9.65 0.27
CA PRO A 52 17.08 9.46 -0.33
C PRO A 52 17.92 10.73 -0.20
N HIS A 53 19.23 10.57 -0.01
CA HIS A 53 20.16 11.70 0.04
C HIS A 53 20.26 12.45 -1.30
N MET A 54 20.04 11.75 -2.40
CA MET A 54 19.95 12.28 -3.76
C MET A 54 18.83 11.57 -4.52
N PRO A 55 18.24 12.17 -5.57
CA PRO A 55 17.24 11.49 -6.38
C PRO A 55 17.75 10.14 -6.90
N ILE A 56 17.00 9.08 -6.64
CA ILE A 56 17.28 7.70 -7.08
C ILE A 56 16.09 7.18 -7.87
N SER A 57 16.37 6.37 -8.90
CA SER A 57 15.30 5.71 -9.67
C SER A 57 14.60 4.64 -8.84
N GLU A 58 13.34 4.34 -9.17
CA GLU A 58 12.58 3.26 -8.51
C GLU A 58 13.32 1.91 -8.59
N GLU A 59 13.91 1.60 -9.74
CA GLU A 59 14.71 0.38 -9.93
C GLU A 59 15.91 0.33 -8.99
N ARG A 60 16.56 1.48 -8.74
CA ARG A 60 17.65 1.57 -7.78
C ARG A 60 17.14 1.32 -6.37
N VAL A 61 16.02 1.93 -5.97
CA VAL A 61 15.41 1.69 -4.65
C VAL A 61 15.17 0.21 -4.40
N ARG A 62 14.57 -0.51 -5.37
CA ARG A 62 14.33 -1.96 -5.26
C ARG A 62 15.60 -2.79 -5.08
N THR A 63 16.70 -2.35 -5.70
CA THR A 63 18.00 -3.02 -5.53
C THR A 63 18.57 -2.76 -4.14
N LEU A 64 18.41 -1.54 -3.62
CA LEU A 64 18.91 -1.15 -2.31
C LEU A 64 18.21 -1.90 -1.19
N THR A 65 16.90 -2.14 -1.29
CA THR A 65 16.13 -2.84 -0.24
C THR A 65 16.55 -4.30 -0.02
N ARG A 66 17.28 -4.89 -0.98
CA ARG A 66 17.87 -6.23 -0.86
C ARG A 66 19.20 -6.25 -0.09
N SER A 67 19.76 -5.09 0.27
CA SER A 67 21.02 -4.98 1.01
C SER A 67 20.97 -3.82 2.01
N TRP A 68 20.86 -4.15 3.30
CA TRP A 68 20.80 -3.17 4.39
C TRP A 68 21.93 -2.14 4.32
N GLU A 69 23.17 -2.57 4.07
CA GLU A 69 24.32 -1.66 3.98
C GLU A 69 24.22 -0.66 2.83
N GLN A 70 23.65 -1.06 1.69
CA GLN A 70 23.47 -0.14 0.57
C GLN A 70 22.29 0.79 0.82
N PHE A 71 21.23 0.28 1.43
CA PHE A 71 20.06 1.04 1.84
C PHE A 71 20.44 2.17 2.82
N ASP A 72 21.13 1.84 3.91
CA ASP A 72 21.58 2.80 4.95
C ASP A 72 22.51 3.89 4.41
N ARG A 73 23.33 3.58 3.39
CA ARG A 73 24.18 4.59 2.73
C ARG A 73 23.43 5.52 1.79
N ALA A 74 22.29 5.11 1.27
CA ALA A 74 21.57 5.82 0.22
C ALA A 74 20.35 6.59 0.76
N LEU A 75 19.78 6.11 1.86
CA LEU A 75 18.51 6.53 2.42
C LEU A 75 18.69 6.84 3.90
N GLU A 76 18.10 7.94 4.36
CA GLU A 76 18.00 8.29 5.77
C GLU A 76 16.58 8.08 6.29
N PRO A 77 16.39 7.59 7.52
CA PRO A 77 15.07 7.48 8.13
C PRO A 77 14.38 8.84 8.20
N LEU A 78 13.09 8.88 7.87
CA LEU A 78 12.26 10.02 8.21
C LEU A 78 12.08 10.08 9.73
N GLY A 79 12.16 11.28 10.29
CA GLY A 79 11.72 11.50 11.66
C GLY A 79 10.23 11.19 11.80
N ARG A 80 9.79 10.71 12.98
CA ARG A 80 8.39 10.30 13.24
C ARG A 80 7.33 11.32 12.80
N ALA A 81 7.60 12.61 12.95
CA ALA A 81 6.68 13.67 12.53
C ALA A 81 6.53 13.75 11.00
N ALA A 82 7.65 13.62 10.26
CA ALA A 82 7.64 13.63 8.80
C ALA A 82 7.02 12.37 8.22
N GLU A 83 7.31 11.20 8.80
CA GLU A 83 6.64 9.95 8.46
C GLU A 83 5.13 10.04 8.69
N ARG A 84 4.69 10.56 9.84
CA ARG A 84 3.27 10.76 10.12
C ARG A 84 2.60 11.66 9.08
N GLU A 85 3.26 12.75 8.70
CA GLU A 85 2.72 13.67 7.70
C GLU A 85 2.63 13.02 6.32
N LEU A 86 3.64 12.26 5.90
CA LEU A 86 3.64 11.46 4.66
C LEU A 86 2.46 10.48 4.64
N VAL A 87 2.23 9.80 5.77
CA VAL A 87 1.14 8.85 5.91
C VAL A 87 -0.21 9.56 5.82
N ILE A 88 -0.41 10.66 6.53
CA ILE A 88 -1.69 11.40 6.53
C ILE A 88 -1.98 12.02 5.17
N ARG A 89 -0.98 12.61 4.50
CA ARG A 89 -1.19 13.34 3.25
C ARG A 89 -1.32 12.44 2.02
N THR A 90 -0.63 11.30 2.01
CA THR A 90 -0.46 10.53 0.79
C THR A 90 -0.98 9.11 0.96
N LEU A 91 -0.46 8.37 1.94
CA LEU A 91 -0.82 6.96 2.13
C LEU A 91 -2.28 6.78 2.54
N GLY A 92 -2.78 7.60 3.47
CA GLY A 92 -4.15 7.54 3.98
C GLY A 92 -5.23 7.77 2.90
N PRO A 93 -5.15 8.86 2.11
CA PRO A 93 -6.06 9.09 1.00
C PRO A 93 -6.02 7.96 -0.04
N PHE A 94 -4.83 7.47 -0.38
CA PHE A 94 -4.67 6.33 -1.29
C PHE A 94 -5.37 5.08 -0.76
N ILE A 95 -5.08 4.72 0.49
CA ILE A 95 -5.69 3.57 1.16
C ILE A 95 -7.21 3.72 1.18
N SER A 96 -7.74 4.90 1.47
CA SER A 96 -9.19 5.17 1.53
C SER A 96 -9.90 5.00 0.20
N ASP A 97 -9.31 5.54 -0.86
CA ASP A 97 -9.86 5.56 -2.21
C ASP A 97 -9.78 4.16 -2.87
N THR A 98 -8.63 3.50 -2.74
CA THR A 98 -8.43 2.12 -3.21
C THR A 98 -9.22 1.10 -2.40
N GLY A 99 -9.52 1.44 -1.14
CA GLY A 99 -10.08 0.49 -0.21
C GLY A 99 -9.08 -0.49 0.35
N LEU A 100 -7.78 -0.21 0.26
CA LEU A 100 -6.73 -1.06 0.83
C LEU A 100 -6.84 -1.20 2.35
N TRP A 101 -7.44 -0.22 3.04
CA TRP A 101 -7.74 -0.39 4.47
C TRP A 101 -8.83 -1.43 4.69
N VAL A 102 -9.84 -1.46 3.80
CA VAL A 102 -10.84 -2.55 3.75
C VAL A 102 -10.31 -3.78 3.10
N ALA A 103 -9.07 -3.72 2.61
CA ALA A 103 -8.46 -4.87 2.06
C ALA A 103 -7.74 -5.70 3.08
N GLY A 104 -7.39 -5.13 4.25
CA GLY A 104 -6.50 -5.76 5.23
C GLY A 104 -5.29 -6.42 4.56
N ALA A 105 -4.96 -5.94 3.35
CA ALA A 105 -4.02 -6.58 2.48
C ALA A 105 -2.72 -6.21 3.13
N ASP A 106 -2.13 -7.21 3.76
CA ASP A 106 -0.81 -7.09 4.34
C ASP A 106 0.17 -7.02 3.17
N LEU A 107 0.13 -5.88 2.51
CA LEU A 107 1.12 -5.46 1.54
C LEU A 107 2.35 -4.97 2.30
N ALA A 108 2.22 -4.62 3.58
CA ALA A 108 3.32 -4.17 4.38
C ALA A 108 4.37 -5.29 4.56
N GLU A 109 3.94 -6.53 4.81
CA GLU A 109 4.87 -7.66 4.98
C GLU A 109 5.85 -7.87 3.82
N ASP A 110 5.42 -7.65 2.59
CA ASP A 110 6.18 -8.07 1.39
C ASP A 110 6.22 -7.04 0.24
N HIS A 111 5.72 -5.82 0.46
CA HIS A 111 5.76 -4.75 -0.54
C HIS A 111 6.45 -3.49 -0.03
N LEU A 112 7.04 -2.80 -1.01
CA LEU A 112 7.65 -1.49 -0.86
C LEU A 112 6.74 -0.42 -1.47
N PHE A 113 6.61 0.71 -0.79
CA PHE A 113 5.88 1.88 -1.26
C PHE A 113 6.87 2.95 -1.69
N ILE A 114 6.79 3.40 -2.94
CA ILE A 114 7.59 4.54 -3.43
C ILE A 114 6.64 5.71 -3.68
N PHE A 115 6.93 6.83 -3.05
CA PHE A 115 6.12 8.04 -3.14
C PHE A 115 6.65 8.95 -4.27
N ARG A 116 5.76 9.70 -4.92
CA ARG A 116 6.12 10.67 -5.98
C ARG A 116 7.15 11.69 -5.51
N SER A 117 7.12 12.05 -4.24
CA SER A 117 8.07 12.96 -3.60
C SER A 117 9.46 12.34 -3.38
N GLY A 118 9.62 11.04 -3.64
CA GLY A 118 10.90 10.30 -3.62
C GLY A 118 11.12 9.51 -2.34
N GLU A 119 10.29 9.69 -1.30
CA GLU A 119 10.34 8.88 -0.10
C GLU A 119 9.97 7.42 -0.40
N VAL A 120 10.45 6.55 0.47
CA VAL A 120 10.28 5.11 0.40
C VAL A 120 9.70 4.63 1.72
N GLY A 121 8.59 3.91 1.67
CA GLY A 121 7.92 3.31 2.82
C GLY A 121 8.04 1.79 2.79
N SER A 122 8.46 1.22 3.91
CA SER A 122 8.55 -0.22 4.14
C SER A 122 8.11 -0.46 5.56
N TRP A 123 6.99 -1.15 5.80
CA TRP A 123 6.44 -1.28 7.14
C TRP A 123 6.24 -2.73 7.50
N THR A 124 6.44 -3.10 8.76
CA THR A 124 5.94 -4.39 9.24
C THR A 124 4.41 -4.37 9.31
N ALA A 125 3.79 -5.55 9.38
CA ALA A 125 2.35 -5.68 9.63
C ALA A 125 1.88 -4.83 10.84
N GLU A 126 2.65 -4.85 11.93
CA GLU A 126 2.36 -4.07 13.13
C GLU A 126 2.42 -2.55 12.89
N GLN A 127 3.45 -2.07 12.19
CA GLN A 127 3.55 -0.65 11.85
C GLN A 127 2.43 -0.22 10.89
N TRP A 128 2.08 -1.09 9.96
CA TRP A 128 0.97 -0.88 9.04
C TRP A 128 -0.37 -0.74 9.76
N ASP A 129 -0.66 -1.66 10.70
CA ASP A 129 -1.85 -1.58 11.55
C ASP A 129 -1.87 -0.28 12.36
N HIS A 130 -0.72 0.17 12.87
CA HIS A 130 -0.62 1.46 13.56
C HIS A 130 -0.91 2.65 12.62
N HIS A 131 -0.44 2.61 11.37
CA HIS A 131 -0.77 3.64 10.37
C HIS A 131 -2.24 3.62 9.99
N LEU A 132 -2.86 2.44 9.87
CA LEU A 132 -4.30 2.29 9.67
C LEU A 132 -5.10 2.85 10.85
N ALA A 133 -4.68 2.61 12.09
CA ALA A 133 -5.29 3.18 13.31
C ALA A 133 -5.24 4.71 13.26
N ASN A 134 -4.05 5.26 13.04
CA ASN A 134 -3.82 6.69 12.98
C ASN A 134 -4.65 7.34 11.87
N TRP A 135 -4.74 6.70 10.70
CA TRP A 135 -5.54 7.19 9.60
C TRP A 135 -7.04 7.11 9.89
N ALA A 136 -7.53 6.01 10.46
CA ALA A 136 -8.93 5.85 10.85
C ALA A 136 -9.37 6.94 11.85
N ALA A 137 -8.50 7.24 12.83
CA ALA A 137 -8.71 8.31 13.79
C ALA A 137 -8.80 9.70 13.12
N VAL A 138 -8.02 9.94 12.06
CA VAL A 138 -7.99 11.22 11.34
C VAL A 138 -9.15 11.37 10.33
N ALA A 139 -9.51 10.31 9.60
CA ALA A 139 -10.32 10.42 8.39
C ALA A 139 -11.78 9.95 8.51
N GLN A 140 -12.11 9.00 9.40
CA GLN A 140 -13.41 8.31 9.32
C GLN A 140 -14.27 8.33 10.58
N TYR A 141 -13.71 8.44 11.79
CA TYR A 141 -14.49 8.04 12.98
C TYR A 141 -15.09 9.15 13.85
N GLN A 142 -14.91 10.45 13.54
CA GLN A 142 -15.59 11.55 14.25
C GLN A 142 -15.69 11.37 15.80
N GLY A 143 -14.66 10.79 16.45
CA GLY A 143 -14.66 10.55 17.90
C GLY A 143 -15.42 9.31 18.40
N ARG A 144 -15.49 8.20 17.64
CA ARG A 144 -15.88 6.88 18.21
C ARG A 144 -14.65 6.11 18.68
N ASP A 145 -14.52 5.99 20.00
CA ASP A 145 -13.35 5.41 20.67
C ASP A 145 -13.34 3.86 20.68
N ASP A 146 -14.39 3.20 20.17
CA ASP A 146 -14.57 1.74 20.25
C ASP A 146 -14.03 0.96 19.03
N TRP A 147 -13.50 1.67 18.02
CA TRP A 147 -12.92 1.09 16.80
C TRP A 147 -11.40 1.21 16.79
N THR A 148 -10.71 0.12 17.16
CA THR A 148 -9.26 0.00 17.04
C THR A 148 -8.85 -0.48 15.64
N ALA A 149 -7.59 -0.31 15.23
CA ALA A 149 -7.10 -0.84 13.95
C ALA A 149 -7.32 -2.35 13.83
N GLU A 150 -7.06 -3.11 14.90
CA GLU A 150 -7.21 -4.55 14.91
C GLU A 150 -8.66 -4.96 14.62
N ARG A 151 -9.62 -4.24 15.21
CA ARG A 151 -11.05 -4.48 14.99
C ARG A 151 -11.50 -4.08 13.59
N ILE A 152 -10.91 -3.02 13.01
CA ILE A 152 -11.12 -2.64 11.62
C ILE A 152 -10.64 -3.77 10.70
N VAL A 153 -9.40 -4.23 10.87
CA VAL A 153 -8.79 -5.31 10.07
C VAL A 153 -9.61 -6.60 10.19
N GLU A 154 -10.10 -6.94 11.39
CA GLU A 154 -10.92 -8.14 11.60
C GLU A 154 -12.27 -8.07 10.86
N GLN A 155 -12.97 -6.92 10.92
CA GLN A 155 -14.22 -6.72 10.18
C GLN A 155 -14.01 -6.79 8.67
N VAL A 156 -12.89 -6.24 8.23
CA VAL A 156 -12.48 -6.21 6.84
C VAL A 156 -12.22 -7.61 6.28
N ARG A 157 -11.53 -8.47 7.03
CA ARG A 157 -11.31 -9.88 6.66
C ARG A 157 -12.61 -10.68 6.55
N LYS A 158 -13.72 -10.19 7.12
CA LYS A 158 -15.06 -10.77 7.01
C LYS A 158 -15.83 -10.27 5.78
N ALA A 159 -15.28 -9.35 5.00
CA ALA A 159 -15.92 -8.86 3.79
C ALA A 159 -16.14 -10.01 2.77
N PRO A 160 -17.29 -10.03 2.07
CA PRO A 160 -17.53 -11.02 1.04
C PRO A 160 -16.42 -11.05 0.00
N ARG A 161 -15.96 -12.26 -0.36
CA ARG A 161 -14.94 -12.49 -1.40
C ARG A 161 -13.61 -11.76 -1.15
N TYR A 162 -13.34 -11.40 0.11
CA TYR A 162 -12.08 -10.79 0.56
C TYR A 162 -10.86 -11.45 -0.10
N ARG A 163 -10.75 -12.78 0.03
CA ARG A 163 -9.61 -13.55 -0.50
C ARG A 163 -9.48 -13.45 -2.02
N ASP A 164 -10.59 -13.43 -2.75
CA ASP A 164 -10.59 -13.44 -4.21
C ASP A 164 -10.04 -12.11 -4.74
N TRP A 165 -10.58 -10.98 -4.26
CA TRP A 165 -10.16 -9.68 -4.76
C TRP A 165 -8.81 -9.25 -4.17
N THR A 166 -8.40 -9.68 -2.96
CA THR A 166 -7.01 -9.48 -2.49
C THR A 166 -5.99 -10.23 -3.35
N THR A 167 -6.32 -11.46 -3.75
CA THR A 167 -5.45 -12.28 -4.62
C THR A 167 -5.31 -11.64 -5.98
N LEU A 168 -6.42 -11.18 -6.56
CA LEU A 168 -6.41 -10.41 -7.80
C LEU A 168 -5.56 -9.14 -7.67
N LEU A 169 -5.77 -8.35 -6.62
CA LEU A 169 -4.99 -7.12 -6.38
C LEU A 169 -3.48 -7.40 -6.33
N ARG A 170 -3.03 -8.41 -5.57
CA ARG A 170 -1.61 -8.81 -5.52
C ARG A 170 -1.07 -9.17 -6.90
N SER A 171 -1.84 -9.92 -7.68
CA SER A 171 -1.48 -10.26 -9.06
C SER A 171 -1.37 -9.02 -9.96
N LEU A 172 -2.28 -8.05 -9.80
CA LEU A 172 -2.25 -6.78 -10.55
C LEU A 172 -1.07 -5.89 -10.15
N ILE A 173 -0.62 -5.93 -8.89
CA ILE A 173 0.59 -5.21 -8.43
C ILE A 173 1.82 -5.72 -9.22
N THR A 174 2.03 -7.04 -9.24
CA THR A 174 3.13 -7.66 -10.01
C THR A 174 3.01 -7.34 -11.51
N GLU A 175 1.79 -7.43 -12.08
CA GLU A 175 1.54 -7.14 -13.49
C GLU A 175 1.79 -5.67 -13.86
N ALA A 176 1.44 -4.73 -12.97
CA ALA A 176 1.70 -3.31 -13.16
C ALA A 176 3.19 -3.00 -13.28
N ARG A 177 4.06 -3.88 -12.78
CA ARG A 177 5.53 -3.79 -12.84
C ARG A 177 6.16 -4.63 -13.94
N GLY A 178 5.34 -5.21 -14.84
CA GLY A 178 5.82 -6.06 -15.93
C GLY A 178 6.30 -7.44 -15.45
N GLY A 179 5.96 -7.84 -14.22
CA GLY A 179 6.23 -9.17 -13.71
C GLY A 179 5.32 -10.23 -14.33
N PRO A 180 5.72 -11.52 -14.28
CA PRO A 180 4.91 -12.60 -14.82
C PRO A 180 3.61 -12.76 -14.00
N VAL A 181 2.46 -12.71 -14.68
CA VAL A 181 1.16 -13.02 -14.06
C VAL A 181 1.11 -14.51 -13.77
N ARG A 182 1.08 -14.91 -12.50
CA ARG A 182 0.75 -16.28 -12.13
C ARG A 182 -0.76 -16.49 -12.37
N ALA A 183 -1.07 -17.35 -13.34
CA ALA A 183 -2.42 -17.83 -13.63
C ALA A 183 -2.94 -18.74 -12.53
#